data_AF-A0A395WDQ4-F1
#
_entry.id   AF-A0A395WDQ4-F1
#
_cell.length_a   1.000
_cell.length_b   1.000
_cell.length_c   1.000
_cell.angle_alpha   90.00
_cell.angle_beta   90.00
_cell.angle_gamma   90.00
#
_symmetry.space_group_name_H-M   'P 1'
#
loop_
_entity.id
_entity.type
_entity.pdbx_description
1 polymer ?
#
loop_
_entity_poly.entity_id
_entity_poly.type
_entity_poly.pdbx_seq_one_letter_code
_entity_poly.pdbx_strand_id
1 'polypeptide(L)' 'MNWFRKQKEEMIEIQVDDTERRIIVRALADLRDKQRMEHKNYDFLDSLIVKVCDATPPSVKEHYERC' A
#
# COMPACT_ATOMS: atom_id res chain seq x y z
N MET A 1 -5.09 -38.79 -1.61
CA MET A 1 -4.49 -37.79 -0.71
C MET A 1 -4.72 -36.41 -1.30
N ASN A 2 -5.74 -35.68 -0.85
CA ASN A 2 -6.00 -34.31 -1.31
C ASN A 2 -5.11 -33.35 -0.51
N TRP A 3 -3.96 -33.00 -1.08
CA TRP A 3 -2.97 -32.09 -0.50
C TRP A 3 -2.98 -30.68 -1.12
N PHE A 4 -4.13 -30.25 -1.64
CA PHE A 4 -4.35 -28.85 -2.01
C PHE A 4 -5.14 -28.15 -0.91
N ARG A 5 -4.51 -27.95 0.26
CA ARG A 5 -4.91 -26.88 1.16
C ARG A 5 -4.59 -25.57 0.45
N LYS A 6 -5.57 -25.07 -0.31
CA LYS A 6 -5.62 -23.71 -0.82
C LYS A 6 -5.55 -22.81 0.41
N GLN A 7 -4.36 -22.36 0.80
CA GLN A 7 -4.26 -21.26 1.76
C GLN A 7 -4.92 -20.08 1.06
N LYS A 8 -6.15 -19.75 1.49
CA LYS A 8 -6.73 -18.45 1.20
C LYS A 8 -5.77 -17.47 1.86
N GLU A 9 -4.90 -16.85 1.08
CA GLU A 9 -4.18 -15.66 1.54
C GLU A 9 -5.26 -14.70 2.01
N GLU A 10 -5.26 -14.42 3.31
CA GLU A 10 -6.18 -13.49 3.93
C GLU A 10 -5.82 -12.11 3.35
N MET A 11 -6.63 -11.63 2.41
CA MET A 11 -6.42 -10.32 1.81
C MET A 11 -6.76 -9.26 2.85
N ILE A 12 -5.73 -8.61 3.38
CA ILE A 12 -5.86 -7.48 4.30
C ILE A 12 -5.90 -6.21 3.46
N GLU A 13 -7.00 -5.46 3.56
CA GLU A 13 -7.16 -4.15 2.96
C GLU A 13 -7.06 -3.07 4.04
N ILE A 14 -6.38 -1.97 3.72
CA ILE A 14 -6.29 -0.80 4.59
C ILE A 14 -6.96 0.39 3.87
N GLN A 15 -7.82 1.10 4.59
CA GLN A 15 -8.30 2.41 4.16
C GLN A 15 -7.32 3.46 4.67
N VAL A 16 -6.92 4.38 3.80
CA VAL A 16 -5.99 5.46 4.15
C VAL A 16 -6.63 6.80 3.85
N ASP A 17 -6.55 7.72 4.81
CA ASP A 17 -6.93 9.11 4.58
C ASP A 17 -5.87 9.87 3.76
N ASP A 18 -6.14 11.14 3.42
CA ASP A 18 -5.22 11.93 2.62
C ASP A 18 -3.87 12.20 3.30
N THR A 19 -3.84 12.26 4.63
CA THR A 19 -2.61 12.46 5.40
C THR A 19 -1.79 11.18 5.40
N GLU A 20 -2.41 10.04 5.70
CA GLU A 20 -1.79 8.72 5.69
C GLU A 20 -1.27 8.37 4.29
N ARG A 21 -2.07 8.63 3.26
CA ARG A 21 -1.65 8.47 1.85
C ARG A 21 -0.39 9.25 1.54
N ARG A 22 -0.32 10.54 1.95
CA ARG A 22 0.87 11.38 1.73
C ARG A 22 2.09 10.83 2.45
N ILE A 23 1.92 10.38 3.70
CA ILE A 23 3.00 9.77 4.48
C ILE A 23 3.53 8.52 3.78
N ILE A 24 2.64 7.62 3.33
CA ILE A 24 3.02 6.37 2.66
C ILE A 24 3.71 6.66 1.32
N VAL A 25 3.15 7.53 0.48
CA VAL A 25 3.76 7.91 -0.81
C VAL A 25 5.15 8.51 -0.60
N ARG A 26 5.32 9.39 0.39
CA ARG A 26 6.61 9.99 0.72
C ARG A 26 7.62 8.93 1.14
N ALA A 27 7.25 8.04 2.05
CA ALA A 27 8.13 6.97 2.53
C ALA A 27 8.56 6.02 1.41
N LEU A 28 7.64 5.64 0.51
CA LEU A 28 7.94 4.79 -0.63
C LEU A 28 8.84 5.48 -1.66
N ALA A 29 8.62 6.77 -1.93
CA ALA A 29 9.48 7.54 -2.83
C ALA A 29 10.90 7.67 -2.26
N ASP A 30 11.02 8.03 -0.98
CA ASP A 30 12.31 8.13 -0.29
C ASP A 30 13.05 6.77 -0.27
N LEU A 31 12.32 5.66 -0.07
CA LEU A 31 12.89 4.32 -0.12
C LEU A 31 13.40 3.99 -1.53
N ARG A 32 12.60 4.22 -2.56
CA ARG A 32 12.97 3.99 -3.97
C ARG A 32 14.24 4.76 -4.32
N ASP A 33 14.30 6.03 -3.94
CA ASP A 33 15.44 6.88 -4.25
C ASP A 33 16.70 6.38 -3.53
N LYS A 34 16.61 5.96 -2.26
CA LYS A 34 17.71 5.28 -1.55
C LYS A 34 18.18 4.01 -2.24
N GLN A 35 17.26 3.16 -2.69
CA GLN A 35 17.65 1.92 -3.38
C GLN A 35 18.31 2.18 -4.75
N ARG A 36 17.86 3.21 -5.48
CA ARG A 36 18.50 3.66 -6.72
C ARG A 36 19.92 4.16 -6.47
N MET A 37 20.14 4.88 -5.37
CA MET A 37 21.48 5.31 -4.94
C MET A 37 22.39 4.12 -4.61
N GLU A 38 21.83 2.99 -4.18
CA GLU A 38 22.53 1.72 -3.96
C GLU A 38 22.65 0.86 -5.24
N HIS A 39 22.31 1.40 -6.42
CA HIS A 39 22.28 0.68 -7.71
C HIS A 39 21.39 -0.57 -7.72
N LYS A 40 20.39 -0.63 -6.83
CA LYS A 40 19.39 -1.69 -6.81
C LYS A 40 18.16 -1.26 -7.58
N ASN A 41 17.63 -2.17 -8.40
CA ASN A 41 16.36 -1.94 -9.07
C ASN A 41 15.21 -2.57 -8.27
N TYR A 42 14.28 -1.72 -7.83
CA TYR A 42 13.01 -2.11 -7.22
C TYR A 42 11.83 -1.36 -7.87
N ASP A 43 11.60 -1.59 -9.16
CA ASP A 43 10.46 -1.04 -9.92
C ASP A 43 9.08 -1.36 -9.29
N PHE A 44 9.01 -2.38 -8.42
CA PHE A 44 7.80 -2.68 -7.65
C PHE A 44 7.41 -1.53 -6.71
N LEU A 45 8.37 -0.70 -6.25
CA LEU A 45 8.08 0.46 -5.41
C LEU A 45 7.29 1.52 -6.18
N ASP A 46 7.61 1.74 -7.46
CA ASP A 46 6.82 2.62 -8.32
C ASP A 46 5.39 2.07 -8.49
N SER A 47 5.25 0.75 -8.61
CA SER A 47 3.93 0.09 -8.66
C SER A 47 3.13 0.26 -7.36
N LEU A 48 3.80 0.22 -6.20
CA LEU A 48 3.16 0.46 -4.90
C LEU A 48 2.76 1.92 -4.74
N ILE A 49 3.60 2.86 -5.15
CA ILE A 49 3.29 4.30 -5.12
C ILE A 49 2.03 4.58 -5.94
N VAL A 50 1.93 4.05 -7.15
CA VAL A 50 0.73 4.20 -8.00
C VAL A 50 -0.51 3.64 -7.31
N LYS A 51 -0.42 2.41 -6.77
CA LYS A 51 -1.55 1.79 -6.04
C LYS A 51 -2.03 2.61 -4.84
N VAL A 52 -1.12 3.22 -4.09
CA VAL A 52 -1.47 4.06 -2.94
C VAL A 52 -2.06 5.40 -3.41
N CYS A 53 -1.55 5.98 -4.50
CA CYS A 53 -2.14 7.17 -5.10
C CYS A 53 -3.59 6.92 -5.58
N ASP A 54 -3.86 5.73 -6.14
CA ASP A 54 -5.17 5.34 -6.66
C ASP A 54 -6.14 4.80 -5.59
N ALA A 55 -5.66 4.56 -4.37
CA ALA A 55 -6.48 4.00 -3.29
C ALA A 55 -7.70 4.89 -3.04
N THR A 56 -8.90 4.33 -2.96
CA THR A 56 -10.09 5.13 -2.69
C THR A 56 -10.04 5.66 -1.26
N PRO A 57 -10.24 6.98 -1.04
CA PRO A 57 -10.32 7.51 0.31
C PRO A 57 -11.52 6.89 1.05
N PRO A 58 -11.45 6.76 2.39
CA PRO A 58 -12.59 6.29 3.17
C PRO A 58 -13.80 7.21 2.94
N SER A 59 -15.00 6.65 2.89
CA SER A 59 -16.20 7.48 2.82
C SER A 59 -16.30 8.30 4.10
N VAL A 60 -16.52 9.61 3.98
CA VAL A 60 -16.59 10.55 5.12
C VAL A 60 -17.61 10.06 6.16
N LYS A 61 -18.65 9.34 5.74
CA LYS A 61 -19.70 8.79 6.60
C LYS A 61 -19.21 7.63 7.47
N GLU A 62 -18.32 6.76 6.97
CA GLU A 62 -17.78 5.63 7.74
C GLU A 62 -16.70 6.06 8.74
N HIS A 63 -16.00 7.17 8.48
CA HIS A 63 -14.91 7.62 9.35
C HIS A 63 -15.42 8.14 10.71
N TYR A 64 -16.57 8.82 10.74
CA TYR A 64 -17.19 9.26 11.99
C TYR A 64 -17.83 8.12 12.80
N GLU A 65 -18.27 7.04 12.14
CA GLU A 65 -18.93 5.90 12.79
C GLU A 65 -17.94 4.89 13.41
N ARG A 66 -16.63 5.07 13.21
CA ARG A 66 -15.56 4.25 13.81
C ARG A 66 -14.98 4.80 15.12
N CYS A 67 -15.42 5.98 15.57
CA CYS A 67 -15.00 6.61 16.82
C CYS A 67 -15.99 6.38 17.96
#